data_AF-A0A1G1CRA8-F1
#
_entry.id   AF-A0A1G1CRA8-F1
#
_cell.length_a   1.000
_cell.length_b   1.000
_cell.length_c   1.000
_cell.angle_alpha   90.00
_cell.angle_beta   90.00
_cell.angle_gamma   90.00
#
_symmetry.space_group_name_H-M   'P 1'
#
loop_
_entity.id
_entity.type
_entity.pdbx_description
1 polymer ?
#
loop_
_entity_poly.entity_id
_entity_poly.type
_entity_poly.pdbx_seq_one_letter_code
_entity_poly.pdbx_strand_id
1 'polypeptide(L)'
;MWQPILPVHVNTHRFGGGRPRVPDRQCADGIFFVLRTGCQWKALDETDLCAGSTAHDRYQEWVQAGVFLKLWQVGVEQFDELKGIDWDWLSMDGAMTKAPLGGKKNRA
;
A
#
# COMPACT_ATOMS: atom_id res chain seq x y z
N MET A 1 -8.39 13.71 3.88
CA MET A 1 -8.31 12.66 2.84
C MET A 1 -8.02 11.26 3.41
N TRP A 2 -7.00 11.07 4.27
CA TRP A 2 -6.51 9.72 4.65
C TRP A 2 -7.31 8.96 5.74
N GLN A 3 -8.01 9.66 6.62
CA GLN A 3 -8.49 9.08 7.88
C GLN A 3 -9.73 8.16 7.80
N PRO A 4 -10.72 8.34 6.91
CA PRO A 4 -11.91 7.47 6.91
C PRO A 4 -11.73 6.13 6.17
N ILE A 5 -10.62 5.92 5.46
CA ILE A 5 -10.43 4.76 4.57
C ILE A 5 -9.70 3.61 5.26
N LEU A 6 -8.91 3.92 6.30
CA LEU A 6 -8.07 2.94 6.96
C LEU A 6 -8.89 2.05 7.91
N PRO A 7 -8.54 0.75 8.01
CA PRO A 7 -9.15 -0.12 8.99
C PRO A 7 -8.86 0.39 10.40
N VAL A 8 -9.87 0.36 11.26
CA VAL A 8 -9.69 0.70 12.68
C VAL A 8 -8.88 -0.42 13.33
N HIS A 9 -7.70 -0.08 13.84
CA HIS A 9 -6.90 -1.02 14.61
C HIS A 9 -7.45 -1.12 16.04
N VAL A 10 -7.74 -2.34 16.47
CA VAL A 10 -8.10 -2.65 17.86
C VAL A 10 -6.95 -3.43 18.50
N ASN A 11 -6.41 -2.91 19.61
CA ASN A 11 -5.41 -3.64 20.38
C ASN A 11 -6.10 -4.82 21.09
N THR A 12 -5.76 -6.03 20.68
CA THR A 12 -6.33 -7.28 21.22
C THR A 12 -5.62 -7.77 22.49
N HIS A 13 -4.56 -7.09 22.93
CA HIS A 13 -3.84 -7.47 24.13
C HIS A 13 -4.71 -7.28 25.38
N ARG A 14 -4.86 -8.34 26.18
CA ARG A 14 -5.77 -8.40 27.35
C ARG A 14 -5.63 -7.23 28.32
N PHE A 15 -4.41 -6.73 28.50
CA PHE A 15 -4.11 -5.61 29.39
C PHE A 15 -3.73 -4.30 28.66
N GLY A 16 -3.95 -4.22 27.34
CA GLY A 16 -3.59 -3.04 26.53
C GLY A 16 -2.08 -2.78 26.39
N GLY A 17 -1.23 -3.74 26.78
CA GLY A 17 0.22 -3.67 26.64
C GLY A 17 0.73 -4.00 25.23
N GLY A 18 2.05 -4.14 25.13
CA GLY A 18 2.79 -4.34 23.88
C GLY A 18 3.48 -3.08 23.38
N ARG A 19 4.32 -3.24 22.34
CA ARG A 19 4.95 -2.10 21.67
C ARG A 19 3.85 -1.28 20.97
N PRO A 20 3.82 0.06 21.15
CA PRO A 20 2.90 0.91 20.41
C PRO A 20 3.02 0.68 18.91
N ARG A 21 1.88 0.61 18.22
CA ARG A 21 1.81 0.43 16.78
C ARG A 21 2.38 1.67 16.09
N VAL A 22 3.19 1.45 15.04
CA VAL A 22 3.72 2.55 14.22
C VAL A 22 2.55 3.32 13.59
N PRO A 23 2.57 4.67 13.63
CA PRO A 23 1.52 5.49 13.04
C PRO A 23 1.22 5.14 11.58
N ASP A 24 -0.06 5.09 11.24
CA ASP A 24 -0.54 4.72 9.91
C ASP A 24 0.06 5.60 8.81
N ARG A 25 0.24 6.89 9.09
CA ARG A 25 0.85 7.82 8.14
C ARG A 25 2.29 7.44 7.82
N GLN A 26 3.06 7.08 8.84
CA GLN A 26 4.46 6.69 8.69
C GLN A 26 4.59 5.36 7.91
N CYS A 27 3.69 4.40 8.17
CA CYS A 27 3.60 3.20 7.34
C CYS A 27 3.17 3.51 5.90
N ALA A 28 2.24 4.46 5.69
CA ALA A 28 1.83 4.87 4.34
C ALA A 28 3.03 5.41 3.56
N ASP A 29 3.79 6.32 4.14
CA ASP A 29 4.97 6.91 3.51
C ASP A 29 6.01 5.82 3.14
N GLY A 30 6.24 4.85 4.02
CA GLY A 30 7.08 3.68 3.74
C GLY A 30 6.56 2.78 2.61
N ILE A 31 5.27 2.48 2.61
CA ILE A 31 4.62 1.69 1.56
C ILE A 31 4.74 2.40 0.20
N PHE A 32 4.42 3.68 0.13
CA PHE A 32 4.51 4.43 -1.13
C PHE A 32 5.95 4.57 -1.61
N PHE A 33 6.92 4.71 -0.70
CA PHE A 33 8.33 4.67 -1.06
C PHE A 33 8.69 3.36 -1.77
N VAL A 34 8.33 2.22 -1.20
CA VAL A 34 8.55 0.89 -1.80
C VAL A 34 7.83 0.76 -3.14
N LEU A 35 6.54 1.11 -3.22
CA LEU A 35 5.76 1.02 -4.44
C LEU A 35 6.27 1.94 -5.56
N ARG A 36 6.81 3.11 -5.22
CA ARG A 36 7.33 4.08 -6.19
C ARG A 36 8.70 3.69 -6.75
N THR A 37 9.55 3.11 -5.90
CA THR A 37 10.94 2.77 -6.23
C THR A 37 11.11 1.34 -6.71
N GLY A 38 10.20 0.43 -6.32
CA GLY A 38 10.31 -1.00 -6.57
C GLY A 38 11.41 -1.67 -5.73
N CYS A 39 11.91 -1.02 -4.67
CA CYS A 39 12.93 -1.61 -3.80
C CYS A 39 12.36 -2.80 -2.99
N GLN A 40 13.25 -3.61 -2.43
CA GLN A 40 12.84 -4.69 -1.52
C GLN A 40 12.31 -4.08 -0.20
N TRP A 41 11.31 -4.70 0.42
CA TRP A 41 10.78 -4.26 1.71
C TRP A 41 11.87 -4.08 2.77
N LYS A 42 12.86 -4.98 2.82
CA LYS A 42 13.98 -4.88 3.77
C LYS A 42 14.91 -3.70 3.49
N ALA A 43 14.99 -3.22 2.24
CA ALA A 43 15.75 -2.02 1.92
C ALA A 43 15.13 -0.75 2.54
N LEU A 44 13.86 -0.81 2.97
CA LEU A 44 13.23 0.28 3.73
C LEU A 44 13.87 0.47 5.10
N ASP A 45 14.52 -0.55 5.68
CA ASP A 45 15.21 -0.47 6.98
C ASP A 45 16.37 0.53 6.96
N GLU A 46 16.91 0.86 5.77
CA GLU A 46 17.95 1.88 5.57
C GLU A 46 17.38 3.31 5.53
N THR A 47 16.06 3.47 5.70
CA THR A 47 15.37 4.76 5.74
C THR A 47 14.84 5.05 7.15
N ASP A 48 14.61 6.33 7.44
CA ASP A 48 13.97 6.75 8.71
C ASP A 48 12.43 6.62 8.69
N LEU A 49 11.85 5.95 7.68
CA LEU A 49 10.40 5.83 7.53
C LEU A 49 9.83 4.84 8.51
N CYS A 50 10.01 3.53 8.32
CA CYS A 50 9.68 2.52 9.30
C CYS A 50 10.35 1.21 8.92
N ALA A 51 10.39 0.25 9.85
CA ALA A 51 10.91 -1.07 9.55
C ALA A 51 10.13 -1.71 8.39
N GLY A 52 10.87 -2.32 7.45
CA GLY A 52 10.34 -2.95 6.25
C GLY A 52 9.30 -4.02 6.55
N SER A 53 9.49 -4.80 7.61
CA SER A 53 8.50 -5.76 8.09
C SER A 53 7.20 -5.09 8.52
N THR A 54 7.28 -3.95 9.23
CA THR A 54 6.10 -3.22 9.70
C THR A 54 5.33 -2.60 8.54
N ALA A 55 6.03 -2.05 7.55
CA ALA A 55 5.41 -1.54 6.32
C ALA A 55 4.74 -2.67 5.53
N HIS A 56 5.39 -3.82 5.42
CA HIS A 56 4.86 -4.97 4.69
C HIS A 56 3.61 -5.56 5.36
N ASP A 57 3.65 -5.77 6.68
CA ASP A 57 2.50 -6.25 7.45
C ASP A 57 1.31 -5.29 7.29
N ARG A 58 1.58 -3.98 7.33
CA ARG A 58 0.56 -2.96 7.12
C ARG A 58 0.00 -3.01 5.70
N TYR A 59 0.87 -3.16 4.70
CA TYR A 59 0.47 -3.29 3.31
C TYR A 59 -0.48 -4.48 3.13
N GLN A 60 -0.16 -5.65 3.70
CA GLN A 60 -1.04 -6.82 3.64
C GLN A 60 -2.40 -6.56 4.29
N GLU A 61 -2.40 -5.97 5.49
CA GLU A 61 -3.65 -5.59 6.19
C GLU A 61 -4.53 -4.67 5.31
N TRP A 62 -3.91 -3.67 4.67
CA TRP A 62 -4.60 -2.70 3.83
C TRP A 62 -5.07 -3.28 2.49
N VAL A 63 -4.32 -4.22 1.91
CA VAL A 63 -4.76 -4.99 0.73
C VAL A 63 -6.01 -5.78 1.09
N GLN A 64 -6.01 -6.53 2.20
CA GLN A 64 -7.16 -7.32 2.63
C GLN A 64 -8.38 -6.45 2.97
N ALA A 65 -8.17 -5.27 3.53
CA ALA A 65 -9.23 -4.31 3.84
C ALA A 65 -9.72 -3.47 2.63
N GLY A 66 -9.12 -3.67 1.45
CA GLY A 66 -9.46 -2.94 0.22
C GLY A 66 -9.12 -1.45 0.26
N VAL A 67 -8.16 -1.03 1.09
CA VAL A 67 -7.81 0.37 1.31
C VAL A 67 -7.39 1.05 0.01
N PHE A 68 -6.57 0.39 -0.81
CA PHE A 68 -6.04 0.97 -2.05
C PHE A 68 -7.14 1.20 -3.10
N LEU A 69 -8.11 0.29 -3.19
CA LEU A 69 -9.25 0.45 -4.09
C LEU A 69 -10.11 1.64 -3.67
N LYS A 70 -10.44 1.75 -2.37
CA LYS A 70 -11.18 2.89 -1.82
C LYS A 70 -10.43 4.20 -2.00
N LEU A 71 -9.11 4.20 -1.79
CA LEU A 71 -8.27 5.37 -2.00
C LEU A 71 -8.30 5.82 -3.47
N TRP A 72 -8.24 4.88 -4.41
CA TRP A 72 -8.36 5.17 -5.83
C TRP A 72 -9.73 5.77 -6.17
N GLN A 73 -10.83 5.19 -5.69
CA GLN A 73 -12.19 5.71 -5.91
C GLN A 73 -12.33 7.15 -5.42
N VAL A 74 -11.92 7.44 -4.19
CA VAL A 74 -11.96 8.81 -3.63
C VAL A 74 -11.08 9.75 -4.44
N GLY A 75 -9.91 9.30 -4.91
CA GLY A 75 -9.03 10.09 -5.76
C GLY A 75 -9.68 10.45 -7.09
N VAL A 76 -10.37 9.50 -7.72
CA VAL A 76 -11.10 9.69 -8.98
C VAL A 76 -12.27 10.66 -8.78
N GLU A 77 -13.09 10.47 -7.74
CA GLU A 77 -14.21 11.36 -7.42
C GLU A 77 -13.76 12.81 -7.21
N GLN A 78 -12.68 13.01 -6.45
CA GLN A 78 -12.14 14.35 -6.22
C GLN A 78 -11.54 14.97 -7.48
N PHE A 79 -10.93 14.15 -8.35
CA PHE A 79 -10.42 14.65 -9.62
C PHE A 79 -11.56 15.08 -10.55
N ASP A 80 -12.65 14.31 -10.61
CA ASP A 80 -13.87 14.66 -11.34
C ASP A 80 -14.47 15.98 -10.83
N GLU A 81 -14.58 16.15 -9.51
CA GLU A 81 -15.07 17.40 -8.93
C GLU A 81 -14.18 18.61 -9.27
N LEU A 82 -12.86 18.44 -9.28
CA LEU A 82 -11.92 19.54 -9.48
C LEU A 82 -11.62 19.88 -10.94
N LYS A 83 -11.68 18.89 -11.83
CA LYS A 83 -11.22 19.00 -13.23
C LYS A 83 -12.21 18.45 -14.26
N GLY A 84 -13.16 17.63 -13.84
CA GLY A 84 -14.04 16.87 -14.71
C GLY A 84 -13.33 15.66 -15.32
N ILE A 85 -14.04 14.55 -15.39
CA ILE A 85 -13.67 13.34 -16.13
C ILE A 85 -14.68 13.15 -17.25
N ASP A 86 -14.18 12.95 -18.48
CA ASP A 86 -15.00 12.47 -19.57
C ASP A 86 -15.30 10.98 -19.35
N TRP A 87 -16.47 10.69 -18.77
CA TRP A 87 -16.88 9.33 -18.47
C TRP A 87 -17.27 8.52 -19.72
N ASP A 88 -17.51 9.18 -20.86
CA ASP A 88 -17.83 8.52 -22.13
C ASP A 88 -16.57 8.01 -22.85
N TRP A 89 -15.39 8.49 -22.45
CA TRP A 89 -14.11 8.12 -23.06
C TRP A 89 -13.07 7.69 -22.02
N LEU A 90 -12.67 6.42 -22.08
CA LEU A 90 -11.62 5.86 -21.23
C LEU A 90 -10.51 5.22 -22.08
N SER A 91 -9.26 5.51 -21.73
CA SER A 91 -8.08 4.83 -22.27
C SER A 91 -7.38 4.04 -21.15
N MET A 92 -6.96 2.82 -21.46
CA MET A 92 -6.23 1.94 -20.53
C MET A 92 -4.90 1.56 -21.17
N ASP A 93 -3.80 1.82 -20.47
CA ASP A 93 -2.46 1.36 -20.83
C ASP A 93 -1.96 0.35 -19.80
N GLY A 94 -1.14 -0.59 -20.24
CA GLY A 94 -0.58 -1.65 -19.41
C GLY A 94 0.77 -2.11 -19.93
N ALA A 95 1.75 -2.21 -19.02
CA ALA A 95 3.05 -2.77 -19.32
C ALA A 95 3.18 -4.18 -18.76
N MET A 96 3.36 -5.18 -19.63
CA MET A 96 3.73 -6.54 -19.21
C MET A 96 5.25 -6.69 -19.27
N THR A 97 5.88 -6.78 -18.12
CA THR A 97 7.31 -7.10 -18.03
C THR A 97 7.50 -8.59 -17.75
N LYS A 98 8.57 -9.19 -18.26
CA LYS A 98 8.96 -10.54 -17.86
C LYS A 98 9.32 -10.52 -16.38
N ALA A 99 8.87 -11.53 -15.62
CA ALA A 99 9.31 -11.71 -14.24
C ALA A 99 10.85 -11.71 -14.19
N PRO A 100 11.47 -10.92 -13.29
CA PRO A 100 12.91 -10.99 -13.10
C PRO A 100 13.21 -12.39 -12.58
N LEU A 101 14.06 -13.12 -13.31
CA LEU A 101 14.42 -14.52 -13.05
C LEU A 101 13.27 -15.49 -13.40
N GLY A 102 13.17 -15.84 -14.69
CA GLY A 102 12.41 -17.00 -15.15
C GLY A 102 12.97 -18.26 -14.49
N GLY A 103 12.41 -18.63 -13.32
CA GLY A 103 12.90 -19.76 -12.53
C GLY A 103 13.01 -21.01 -13.39
N LYS A 104 14.14 -21.71 -13.31
CA LYS A 104 14.28 -23.01 -13.95
C LYS A 104 13.23 -23.97 -13.36
N LYS A 105 12.54 -24.73 -14.21
CA LYS A 105 11.67 -25.83 -13.78
C LYS A 105 12.55 -26.90 -13.14
N ASN A 106 12.74 -26.85 -11.83
CA ASN A 106 13.27 -27.99 -11.08
C ASN A 106 12.10 -28.95 -10.82
N ARG A 107 11.78 -29.77 -11.83
CA ARG A 107 11.18 -31.08 -11.61
C ARG A 107 12.33 -32.09 -11.71
N ALA A 108 12.74 -32.60 -10.56
CA ALA A 108 13.40 -33.89 -10.40
C ALA A 108 12.54 -34.68 -9.41
#